data_AF-A0AAV1L307-F1
#
_entry.id   AF-A0AAV1L307-F1
#
_cell.length_a   1.000
_cell.length_b   1.000
_cell.length_c   1.000
_cell.angle_alpha   90.00
_cell.angle_beta   90.00
_cell.angle_gamma   90.00
#
_symmetry.space_group_name_H-M   'P 1'
#
loop_
_entity.id
_entity.type
_entity.pdbx_description
1 polymer ?
#
loop_
_entity_poly.entity_id
_entity_poly.type
_entity_poly.pdbx_seq_one_letter_code
_entity_poly.pdbx_strand_id
1 'polypeptide(L)'
;MYSCCEGSMDDESTILCTHCGGAFHHSCMDPANSYDFSTIDTNNWTCPTCTAKKPKAIKGDNTPIRLGASQAVVNNNVTQRLKKKKTVSEPSSKAQASDTVSQITVSSLELREIIRQEIRREITELQKGLEASFEHLLNAKFKKIEDEMEEVKKSVSFINNKYDEIKTQLVNQEKSLKSMDVISADMTQLKTTFNKLESENNTRDQWARRSNIEICGVPEKKNENLITIIENLAKKADISFNAPTDMDFVTRVASLSKDNKKPKRIIVRFMSRYYKDEFLCKVRQLKKFEN
;
A
#
# COMPACT_ATOMS: atom_id res chain seq x y z
N MET A 1 21.42 -8.22 16.77
CA MET A 1 21.69 -6.83 17.17
C MET A 1 21.12 -5.96 16.08
N TYR A 2 19.92 -5.42 16.29
CA TYR A 2 19.16 -4.69 15.26
C TYR A 2 19.67 -3.26 15.14
N SER A 3 19.51 -2.65 13.97
CA SER A 3 20.02 -1.28 13.71
C SER A 3 18.96 -0.19 13.95
N CYS A 4 17.81 -0.56 14.50
CA CYS A 4 16.66 0.33 14.75
C CYS A 4 16.17 0.36 16.20
N CYS A 5 16.37 -0.70 16.98
CA CYS A 5 15.98 -0.79 18.39
C CYS A 5 16.81 -1.84 19.13
N GLU A 6 16.81 -1.78 20.47
CA GLU A 6 17.48 -2.74 21.36
C GLU A 6 16.53 -3.86 21.86
N GLY A 7 15.28 -3.88 21.39
CA GLY A 7 14.25 -4.84 21.79
C GLY A 7 14.52 -6.28 21.34
N SER A 8 14.02 -7.24 22.13
CA SER A 8 14.04 -8.67 21.80
C SER A 8 12.97 -9.06 20.78
N MET A 9 13.15 -10.24 20.16
CA MET A 9 12.29 -10.79 19.12
C MET A 9 10.87 -11.08 19.60
N ASP A 10 9.87 -10.58 18.85
CA ASP A 10 8.48 -11.08 18.82
C ASP A 10 7.81 -10.79 17.44
N ASP A 11 8.18 -9.71 16.74
CA ASP A 11 7.66 -9.39 15.39
C ASP A 11 8.37 -10.15 14.25
N GLU A 12 7.63 -10.97 13.47
CA GLU A 12 8.17 -11.77 12.34
C GLU A 12 8.58 -10.96 11.08
N SER A 13 8.52 -9.62 11.11
CA SER A 13 8.66 -8.78 9.91
C SER A 13 9.87 -7.83 9.94
N THR A 14 10.97 -8.27 9.34
CA THR A 14 12.23 -7.51 9.23
C THR A 14 12.80 -7.47 7.82
N ILE A 15 13.43 -6.33 7.47
CA ILE A 15 14.14 -6.13 6.21
C ILE A 15 15.64 -5.85 6.45
N LEU A 16 16.48 -6.33 5.53
CA LEU A 16 17.95 -6.21 5.58
C LEU A 16 18.46 -5.15 4.60
N CYS A 17 19.33 -4.25 5.05
CA CYS A 17 19.92 -3.24 4.18
C CYS A 17 21.08 -3.80 3.33
N THR A 18 20.95 -3.71 2.01
CA THR A 18 21.96 -4.17 1.04
C THR A 18 23.33 -3.50 1.18
N HIS A 19 23.41 -2.32 1.79
CA HIS A 19 24.65 -1.54 1.94
C HIS A 19 25.37 -1.71 3.28
N CYS A 20 24.70 -2.18 4.34
CA CYS A 20 25.33 -2.33 5.66
C CYS A 20 24.99 -3.64 6.40
N GLY A 21 24.15 -4.50 5.84
CA GLY A 21 23.69 -5.75 6.48
C GLY A 21 22.79 -5.54 7.71
N GLY A 22 22.52 -4.30 8.12
CA GLY A 22 21.68 -3.99 9.27
C GLY A 22 20.24 -4.44 9.07
N ALA A 23 19.65 -5.02 10.12
CA ALA A 23 18.26 -5.46 10.17
C ALA A 23 17.34 -4.40 10.80
N PHE A 24 16.19 -4.19 10.17
CA PHE A 24 15.19 -3.18 10.52
C PHE A 24 13.80 -3.82 10.61
N HIS A 25 13.09 -3.65 11.73
CA HIS A 25 11.69 -4.07 11.84
C HIS A 25 10.78 -3.15 11.04
N HIS A 26 9.73 -3.69 10.41
CA HIS A 26 8.75 -2.89 9.66
C HIS A 26 8.03 -1.90 10.59
N SER A 27 7.63 -2.36 11.79
CA SER A 27 7.03 -1.56 12.86
C SER A 27 7.91 -0.40 13.36
N CYS A 28 9.24 -0.55 13.30
CA CYS A 28 10.20 0.52 13.63
C CYS A 28 10.45 1.50 12.47
N MET A 29 10.11 1.13 11.23
CA MET A 29 10.25 1.98 10.05
C MET A 29 8.99 2.79 9.75
N ASP A 30 7.81 2.21 9.96
CA ASP A 30 6.53 2.92 9.87
C ASP A 30 5.64 2.59 11.09
N PRO A 31 5.78 3.35 12.20
CA PRO A 31 4.92 3.21 13.38
C PRO A 31 3.45 3.57 13.13
N ALA A 32 3.09 4.16 11.99
CA ALA A 32 1.71 4.44 11.60
C ALA A 32 1.09 3.31 10.75
N ASN A 33 1.89 2.30 10.35
CA ASN A 33 1.49 1.19 9.49
C ASN A 33 0.76 1.66 8.21
N SER A 34 1.25 2.76 7.63
CA SER A 34 0.71 3.43 6.44
C SER A 34 1.24 2.88 5.12
N TYR A 35 2.32 2.09 5.18
CA TYR A 35 3.06 1.60 4.02
C TYR A 35 3.05 0.07 3.92
N ASP A 36 2.75 -0.47 2.74
CA ASP A 36 2.77 -1.90 2.47
C ASP A 36 4.19 -2.40 2.16
N PHE A 37 4.84 -2.97 3.17
CA PHE A 37 6.19 -3.53 3.07
C PHE A 37 6.30 -4.73 2.11
N SER A 38 5.19 -5.37 1.71
CA SER A 38 5.22 -6.44 0.69
C SER A 38 5.59 -5.93 -0.71
N THR A 39 5.47 -4.62 -0.94
CA THR A 39 5.84 -3.97 -2.21
C THR A 39 7.33 -3.61 -2.34
N ILE A 40 8.13 -3.82 -1.29
CA ILE A 40 9.56 -3.45 -1.28
C ILE A 40 10.40 -4.52 -1.99
N ASP A 41 11.25 -4.10 -2.93
CA ASP A 41 12.35 -4.92 -3.45
C ASP A 41 13.41 -5.15 -2.37
N THR A 42 13.25 -6.26 -1.64
CA THR A 42 14.15 -6.70 -0.58
C THR A 42 15.58 -6.96 -1.05
N ASN A 43 15.82 -7.16 -2.36
CA ASN A 43 17.16 -7.39 -2.92
C ASN A 43 17.92 -6.09 -3.21
N ASN A 44 17.27 -4.92 -3.15
CA ASN A 44 17.85 -3.62 -3.49
C ASN A 44 17.65 -2.55 -2.38
N TRP A 45 16.86 -2.86 -1.36
CA TRP A 45 16.50 -1.91 -0.31
C TRP A 45 17.69 -1.34 0.47
N THR A 46 17.73 -0.01 0.60
CA THR A 46 18.78 0.74 1.33
C THR A 46 18.17 1.50 2.50
N CYS A 47 18.68 1.29 3.72
CA CYS A 47 18.21 1.98 4.92
C CYS A 47 18.49 3.50 4.86
N PRO A 48 17.70 4.35 5.57
CA PRO A 48 17.85 5.80 5.55
C PRO A 48 19.28 6.29 5.82
N THR A 49 19.97 5.67 6.79
CA THR A 49 21.35 6.00 7.18
C THR A 49 22.38 5.70 6.08
N CYS A 50 22.14 4.71 5.22
CA CYS A 50 23.00 4.42 4.07
C CYS A 50 22.59 5.26 2.84
N THR A 51 21.30 5.50 2.64
CA THR A 51 20.79 6.38 1.57
C THR A 51 21.29 7.82 1.75
N ALA A 52 21.32 8.33 2.99
CA ALA A 52 21.88 9.65 3.31
C ALA A 52 23.41 9.76 3.12
N LYS A 53 24.13 8.61 3.05
CA LYS A 53 25.57 8.54 2.79
C LYS A 53 25.92 8.39 1.31
N LYS A 54 24.95 8.11 0.43
CA LYS A 54 25.18 8.08 -1.02
C LYS A 54 25.45 9.52 -1.50
N PRO A 55 26.55 9.80 -2.23
CA PRO A 55 26.77 11.13 -2.77
C PRO A 55 25.61 11.51 -3.69
N LYS A 56 25.06 12.71 -3.54
CA LYS A 56 24.01 13.21 -4.43
C LYS A 56 24.56 13.27 -5.85
N ALA A 57 24.07 12.40 -6.73
CA ALA A 57 24.34 12.51 -8.15
C ALA A 57 23.81 13.87 -8.64
N ILE A 58 24.68 14.68 -9.25
CA ILE A 58 24.34 16.00 -9.77
C ILE A 58 23.49 15.82 -11.04
N LYS A 59 22.19 15.60 -10.85
CA LYS A 59 21.18 15.86 -11.88
C LYS A 59 21.04 17.39 -11.96
N GLY A 60 21.23 17.96 -13.14
CA GLY A 60 21.31 19.41 -13.32
C GLY A 60 20.06 20.14 -12.82
N ASP A 61 20.27 21.12 -11.94
CA ASP A 61 19.19 21.93 -11.39
C ASP A 61 18.52 22.79 -12.48
N ASN A 62 17.25 22.50 -12.75
CA ASN A 62 16.35 23.40 -13.48
C ASN A 62 15.08 23.59 -12.63
N THR A 63 15.22 24.37 -11.56
CA THR A 63 14.09 24.82 -10.71
C THR A 63 14.03 26.35 -10.78
N PRO A 64 12.87 26.95 -11.15
CA PRO A 64 12.82 28.38 -11.47
C PRO A 64 12.96 29.25 -10.22
N ILE A 65 13.81 30.29 -10.30
CA ILE A 65 13.97 31.28 -9.24
C ILE A 65 12.70 32.11 -9.11
N ARG A 66 12.01 31.97 -7.98
CA ARG A 66 10.77 32.70 -7.68
C ARG A 66 11.09 34.15 -7.29
N LEU A 67 10.65 35.12 -8.10
CA LEU A 67 10.73 36.54 -7.76
C LEU A 67 9.93 36.84 -6.48
N GLY A 68 10.63 37.33 -5.45
CA GLY A 68 10.05 37.88 -4.23
C GLY A 68 10.46 39.35 -4.08
N ALA A 69 9.49 40.25 -4.02
CA ALA A 69 9.76 41.68 -3.97
C ALA A 69 9.97 42.17 -2.52
N SER A 70 11.08 42.87 -2.25
CA SER A 70 11.15 43.94 -1.25
C SER A 70 12.42 44.81 -1.40
N GLN A 71 12.19 46.08 -1.69
CA GLN A 71 12.98 47.28 -1.37
C GLN A 71 14.51 47.18 -1.18
N ALA A 72 15.24 47.85 -2.08
CA ALA A 72 16.37 48.70 -1.72
C ALA A 72 16.43 49.90 -2.69
N VAL A 73 16.51 51.12 -2.17
CA VAL A 73 16.58 52.36 -2.99
C VAL A 73 18.04 52.78 -3.13
N VAL A 74 18.56 52.83 -4.35
CA VAL A 74 19.80 53.55 -4.69
C VAL A 74 19.58 54.29 -6.01
N ASN A 75 19.65 55.62 -5.96
CA ASN A 75 19.61 56.47 -7.15
C ASN A 75 20.94 56.41 -7.91
N ASN A 76 20.91 56.58 -9.23
CA ASN A 76 22.01 57.25 -9.93
C ASN A 76 21.51 57.94 -11.21
N ASN A 77 21.62 59.27 -11.23
CA ASN A 77 21.18 60.12 -12.34
C ASN A 77 22.38 60.53 -13.20
N VAL A 78 22.33 60.31 -14.51
CA VAL A 78 23.27 60.93 -15.46
C VAL A 78 22.50 61.54 -16.64
N THR A 79 22.27 62.85 -16.57
CA THR A 79 21.82 63.65 -17.71
C THR A 79 23.02 64.15 -18.50
N GLN A 80 22.97 64.03 -19.84
CA GLN A 80 23.90 64.75 -20.73
C GLN A 80 23.20 65.90 -21.45
N ARG A 81 24.00 66.87 -21.90
CA ARG A 81 23.64 68.29 -21.79
C ARG A 81 23.69 69.00 -23.14
N LEU A 82 22.57 69.57 -23.57
CA LEU A 82 22.52 70.45 -24.74
C LEU A 82 23.44 71.67 -24.57
N LYS A 83 24.07 72.11 -25.66
CA LYS A 83 24.69 73.44 -25.82
C LYS A 83 24.12 74.11 -27.07
N LYS A 84 24.03 75.44 -27.07
CA LYS A 84 23.31 76.26 -28.06
C LYS A 84 24.18 77.42 -28.56
N LYS A 85 24.21 77.60 -29.89
CA LYS A 85 24.64 78.74 -30.75
C LYS A 85 25.57 79.85 -30.19
N LYS A 86 26.50 80.30 -31.04
CA LYS A 86 26.79 81.73 -31.24
C LYS A 86 27.23 82.05 -32.69
N THR A 87 27.40 83.33 -33.01
CA THR A 87 27.66 83.98 -34.32
C THR A 87 28.79 85.02 -34.18
N VAL A 88 29.37 85.65 -35.22
CA VAL A 88 28.99 85.77 -36.66
C VAL A 88 30.11 85.21 -37.58
N SER A 89 30.62 85.72 -38.72
CA SER A 89 30.47 86.94 -39.57
C SER A 89 31.01 86.68 -41.00
N GLU A 90 30.61 87.47 -41.99
CA GLU A 90 31.29 87.59 -43.30
C GLU A 90 32.57 88.47 -43.18
N PRO A 91 33.47 88.46 -44.19
CA PRO A 91 33.38 89.51 -45.22
C PRO A 91 33.72 89.05 -46.66
N SER A 92 33.57 89.96 -47.63
CA SER A 92 33.75 89.75 -49.08
C SER A 92 35.02 90.41 -49.65
N SER A 93 35.68 89.76 -50.62
CA SER A 93 36.30 90.46 -51.78
C SER A 93 36.81 89.54 -52.92
N LYS A 94 36.24 89.75 -54.13
CA LYS A 94 36.80 89.68 -55.50
C LYS A 94 38.11 88.89 -55.82
N ALA A 95 38.03 88.04 -56.84
CA ALA A 95 39.09 87.80 -57.85
C ALA A 95 38.47 87.32 -59.19
N GLN A 96 39.20 87.36 -60.32
CA GLN A 96 38.74 86.96 -61.66
C GLN A 96 39.72 86.00 -62.36
N ALA A 97 39.19 84.90 -62.91
CA ALA A 97 39.70 84.05 -64.01
C ALA A 97 38.57 83.01 -64.28
N SER A 98 38.08 82.73 -65.50
CA SER A 98 38.75 82.23 -66.70
C SER A 98 39.55 80.94 -66.46
N ASP A 99 38.94 79.79 -66.74
CA ASP A 99 39.26 79.07 -67.99
C ASP A 99 38.34 77.85 -68.20
N THR A 100 38.32 77.34 -69.43
CA THR A 100 37.41 76.29 -69.90
C THR A 100 37.84 74.88 -69.50
N VAL A 101 36.98 74.17 -68.76
CA VAL A 101 36.91 72.69 -68.76
C VAL A 101 35.45 72.24 -68.81
N SER A 102 35.12 71.38 -69.77
CA SER A 102 33.75 70.87 -69.97
C SER A 102 33.35 69.87 -68.88
N GLN A 103 32.39 70.20 -68.01
CA GLN A 103 31.80 69.26 -67.05
C GLN A 103 30.27 69.38 -66.97
N ILE A 104 29.64 68.24 -66.65
CA ILE A 104 28.19 68.02 -66.76
C ILE A 104 27.46 68.71 -65.60
N THR A 105 26.68 69.75 -65.89
CA THR A 105 25.86 70.46 -64.91
C THR A 105 24.54 69.72 -64.63
N VAL A 106 24.59 68.64 -63.85
CA VAL A 106 23.38 68.08 -63.23
C VAL A 106 22.81 69.12 -62.26
N SER A 107 21.50 69.34 -62.25
CA SER A 107 20.91 70.33 -61.36
C SER A 107 21.06 69.91 -59.90
N SER A 108 21.44 70.86 -59.03
CA SER A 108 21.42 70.66 -57.58
C SER A 108 20.02 70.30 -57.05
N LEU A 109 18.95 70.55 -57.83
CA LEU A 109 17.59 70.14 -57.51
C LEU A 109 17.30 68.68 -57.87
N GLU A 110 17.85 68.19 -58.99
CA GLU A 110 17.70 66.78 -59.43
C GLU A 110 18.41 65.84 -58.47
N LEU A 111 19.69 66.11 -58.14
CA LEU A 111 20.43 65.35 -57.14
C LEU A 111 19.69 65.31 -55.78
N ARG A 112 19.06 66.43 -55.40
CA ARG A 112 18.31 66.52 -54.13
C ARG A 112 17.00 65.75 -54.15
N GLU A 113 16.34 65.59 -55.29
CA GLU A 113 15.14 64.75 -55.39
C GLU A 113 15.51 63.27 -55.53
N ILE A 114 16.56 62.91 -56.27
CA ILE A 114 17.07 61.52 -56.34
C ILE A 114 17.41 61.01 -54.94
N ILE A 115 18.20 61.77 -54.16
CA ILE A 115 18.53 61.42 -52.77
C ILE A 115 17.26 61.32 -51.90
N ARG A 116 16.25 62.15 -52.14
CA ARG A 116 14.98 62.13 -51.39
C ARG A 116 14.10 60.94 -51.75
N GLN A 117 14.11 60.48 -53.01
CA GLN A 117 13.43 59.27 -53.45
C GLN A 117 14.13 58.04 -52.87
N GLU A 118 15.46 58.00 -52.88
CA GLU A 118 16.23 56.87 -52.37
C GLU A 118 16.08 56.71 -50.85
N ILE A 119 16.14 57.81 -50.08
CA ILE A 119 15.86 57.79 -48.63
C ILE A 119 14.43 57.32 -48.34
N ARG A 120 13.44 57.65 -49.19
CA ARG A 120 12.07 57.13 -49.05
C ARG A 120 12.00 55.63 -49.37
N ARG A 121 12.69 55.16 -50.41
CA ARG A 121 12.78 53.73 -50.76
C ARG A 121 13.31 52.94 -49.57
N GLU A 122 14.48 53.31 -49.06
CA GLU A 122 15.12 52.72 -47.88
C GLU A 122 14.20 52.73 -46.65
N ILE A 123 13.57 53.86 -46.32
CA ILE A 123 12.61 53.94 -45.20
C ILE A 123 11.41 53.00 -45.40
N THR A 124 10.85 52.90 -46.61
CA THR A 124 9.71 52.00 -46.86
C THR A 124 10.10 50.51 -46.87
N GLU A 125 11.32 50.16 -47.27
CA GLU A 125 11.83 48.79 -47.13
C GLU A 125 12.15 48.44 -45.66
N LEU A 126 12.70 49.38 -44.90
CA LEU A 126 12.90 49.22 -43.44
C LEU A 126 11.58 49.09 -42.68
N GLN A 127 10.53 49.84 -43.06
CA GLN A 127 9.19 49.66 -42.48
C GLN A 127 8.63 48.28 -42.80
N LYS A 128 8.65 47.84 -44.06
CA LYS A 128 8.20 46.49 -44.44
C LYS A 128 8.98 45.37 -43.75
N GLY A 129 10.30 45.52 -43.61
CA GLY A 129 11.16 44.57 -42.92
C GLY A 129 10.85 44.48 -41.42
N LEU A 130 10.59 45.62 -40.77
CA LEU A 130 10.16 45.68 -39.37
C LEU A 130 8.78 45.06 -39.17
N GLU A 131 7.83 45.37 -40.06
CA GLU A 131 6.45 44.88 -40.03
C GLU A 131 6.39 43.36 -40.22
N ALA A 132 7.08 42.83 -41.23
CA ALA A 132 7.23 41.39 -41.45
C ALA A 132 7.99 40.69 -40.30
N SER A 133 9.01 41.33 -39.71
CA SER A 133 9.71 40.80 -38.53
C SER A 133 8.80 40.76 -37.30
N PHE A 134 7.89 41.72 -37.15
CA PHE A 134 6.92 41.76 -36.06
C PHE A 134 5.82 40.71 -36.24
N GLU A 135 5.27 40.55 -37.44
CA GLU A 135 4.34 39.46 -37.77
C GLU A 135 4.99 38.08 -37.53
N HIS A 136 6.22 37.87 -37.99
CA HIS A 136 6.94 36.62 -37.75
C HIS A 136 7.16 36.37 -36.24
N LEU A 137 7.48 37.39 -35.45
CA LEU A 137 7.64 37.25 -34.01
C LEU A 137 6.30 36.91 -33.33
N LEU A 138 5.21 37.60 -33.68
CA LEU A 138 3.88 37.32 -33.15
C LEU A 138 3.42 35.91 -33.51
N ASN A 139 3.47 35.53 -34.79
CA ASN A 139 3.04 34.21 -35.25
C ASN A 139 3.86 33.08 -34.60
N ALA A 140 5.17 33.25 -34.43
CA ALA A 140 6.02 32.28 -33.72
C ALA A 140 5.68 32.18 -32.22
N LYS A 141 5.23 33.27 -31.57
CA LYS A 141 4.80 33.27 -30.17
C LYS A 141 3.40 32.68 -29.99
N PHE A 142 2.44 33.08 -30.82
CA PHE A 142 1.07 32.56 -30.78
C PHE A 142 1.04 31.06 -31.06
N LYS A 143 1.78 30.59 -32.08
CA LYS A 143 1.87 29.15 -32.36
C LYS A 143 2.42 28.35 -31.17
N LYS A 144 3.46 28.85 -30.47
CA LYS A 144 3.98 28.18 -29.27
C LYS A 144 2.95 28.12 -28.13
N ILE A 145 2.12 29.15 -27.98
CA ILE A 145 1.01 29.17 -27.01
C ILE A 145 -0.10 28.19 -27.41
N GLU A 146 -0.38 28.05 -28.71
CA GLU A 146 -1.34 27.09 -29.26
C GLU A 146 -0.87 25.64 -29.05
N ASP A 147 0.42 25.36 -29.34
CA ASP A 147 1.07 24.07 -29.07
C ASP A 147 1.01 23.72 -27.56
N GLU A 148 1.33 24.68 -26.68
CA GLU A 148 1.24 24.52 -25.22
C GLU A 148 -0.21 24.32 -24.72
N MET A 149 -1.18 25.03 -25.28
CA MET A 149 -2.61 24.85 -24.95
C MET A 149 -3.11 23.46 -25.33
N GLU A 150 -2.71 22.94 -26.50
CA GLU A 150 -3.12 21.62 -26.96
C GLU A 150 -2.44 20.50 -26.15
N GLU A 151 -1.23 20.72 -25.61
CA GLU A 151 -0.61 19.83 -24.62
C GLU A 151 -1.34 19.86 -23.26
N VAL A 152 -1.66 21.04 -22.73
CA VAL A 152 -2.46 21.20 -21.50
C VAL A 152 -3.82 20.51 -21.63
N LYS A 153 -4.50 20.67 -22.77
CA LYS A 153 -5.79 20.03 -23.08
C LYS A 153 -5.70 18.50 -23.09
N LYS A 154 -4.62 17.92 -23.64
CA LYS A 154 -4.33 16.47 -23.57
C LYS A 154 -4.10 16.02 -22.13
N SER A 155 -3.35 16.81 -21.34
CA SER A 155 -3.10 16.53 -19.92
C SER A 155 -4.41 16.53 -19.11
N VAL A 156 -5.27 17.53 -19.27
CA VAL A 156 -6.59 17.60 -18.60
C VAL A 156 -7.49 16.43 -19.00
N SER A 157 -7.51 16.05 -20.29
CA SER A 157 -8.27 14.87 -20.74
C SER A 157 -7.76 13.58 -20.10
N PHE A 158 -6.44 13.39 -20.03
CA PHE A 158 -5.83 12.24 -19.35
C PHE A 158 -6.15 12.20 -17.85
N ILE A 159 -6.08 13.35 -17.16
CA ILE A 159 -6.41 13.48 -15.74
C ILE A 159 -7.89 13.14 -15.47
N ASN A 160 -8.82 13.64 -16.30
CA ASN A 160 -10.24 13.30 -16.17
C ASN A 160 -10.49 11.79 -16.35
N ASN A 161 -9.89 11.18 -17.38
CA ASN A 161 -10.00 9.74 -17.62
C ASN A 161 -9.47 8.92 -16.42
N LYS A 162 -8.33 9.34 -15.83
CA LYS A 162 -7.78 8.70 -14.62
C LYS A 162 -8.60 8.97 -13.36
N TYR A 163 -9.26 10.11 -13.24
CA TYR A 163 -10.17 10.40 -12.14
C TYR A 163 -11.39 9.49 -12.16
N ASP A 164 -12.03 9.28 -13.32
CA ASP A 164 -13.16 8.36 -13.44
C ASP A 164 -12.75 6.88 -13.29
N GLU A 165 -11.54 6.51 -13.72
CA GLU A 165 -10.97 5.17 -13.43
C GLU A 165 -10.79 4.94 -11.92
N ILE A 166 -10.17 5.88 -11.19
CA ILE A 166 -10.02 5.80 -9.73
C ILE A 166 -11.39 5.78 -9.02
N LYS A 167 -12.33 6.62 -9.46
CA LYS A 167 -13.69 6.70 -8.91
C LYS A 167 -14.47 5.39 -9.09
N THR A 168 -14.35 4.74 -10.24
CA THR A 168 -14.99 3.42 -10.46
C THR A 168 -14.32 2.30 -9.66
N GLN A 169 -12.98 2.35 -9.48
CA GLN A 169 -12.26 1.44 -8.58
C GLN A 169 -12.72 1.60 -7.12
N LEU A 170 -12.81 2.83 -6.60
CA LEU A 170 -13.30 3.11 -5.25
C LEU A 170 -14.72 2.58 -5.01
N VAL A 171 -15.65 2.83 -5.94
CA VAL A 171 -17.04 2.31 -5.85
C VAL A 171 -17.10 0.77 -5.88
N ASN A 172 -16.14 0.11 -6.52
CA ASN A 172 -16.07 -1.36 -6.52
C ASN A 172 -15.38 -1.91 -5.27
N GLN A 173 -14.38 -1.22 -4.72
CA GLN A 173 -13.79 -1.52 -3.41
C GLN A 173 -14.82 -1.38 -2.29
N GLU A 174 -15.63 -0.31 -2.28
CA GLU A 174 -16.70 -0.10 -1.30
C GLU A 174 -17.72 -1.26 -1.29
N LYS A 175 -18.12 -1.76 -2.47
CA LYS A 175 -18.98 -2.95 -2.59
C LYS A 175 -18.29 -4.22 -2.06
N SER A 176 -17.00 -4.37 -2.33
CA SER A 176 -16.21 -5.52 -1.88
C SER A 176 -16.05 -5.53 -0.35
N LEU A 177 -15.81 -4.38 0.28
CA LEU A 177 -15.75 -4.27 1.74
C LEU A 177 -17.10 -4.66 2.36
N LYS A 178 -18.20 -4.10 1.85
CA LYS A 178 -19.56 -4.44 2.30
C LYS A 178 -19.91 -5.92 2.14
N SER A 179 -19.38 -6.62 1.12
CA SER A 179 -19.57 -8.07 1.00
C SER A 179 -18.70 -8.86 1.99
N MET A 180 -17.48 -8.40 2.30
CA MET A 180 -16.64 -9.00 3.34
C MET A 180 -17.24 -8.85 4.74
N ASP A 181 -17.87 -7.72 5.06
CA ASP A 181 -18.59 -7.51 6.32
C ASP A 181 -19.68 -8.58 6.51
N VAL A 182 -20.52 -8.78 5.50
CA VAL A 182 -21.58 -9.82 5.50
C VAL A 182 -20.99 -11.22 5.66
N ILE A 183 -19.96 -11.56 4.89
CA ILE A 183 -19.28 -12.87 4.98
C ILE A 183 -18.68 -13.09 6.38
N SER A 184 -18.17 -12.04 7.04
CA SER A 184 -17.63 -12.12 8.40
C SER A 184 -18.71 -12.39 9.45
N ALA A 185 -19.90 -11.80 9.28
CA ALA A 185 -21.06 -12.05 10.11
C ALA A 185 -21.59 -13.47 9.93
N ASP A 186 -21.76 -13.92 8.67
CA ASP A 186 -22.18 -15.28 8.34
C ASP A 186 -21.21 -16.33 8.88
N MET A 187 -19.89 -16.12 8.76
CA MET A 187 -18.87 -16.99 9.34
C MET A 187 -18.93 -17.04 10.87
N THR A 188 -19.32 -15.95 11.53
CA THR A 188 -19.49 -15.90 12.99
C THR A 188 -20.77 -16.62 13.42
N GLN A 189 -21.86 -16.47 12.66
CA GLN A 189 -23.11 -17.22 12.85
C GLN A 189 -22.93 -18.73 12.59
N LEU A 190 -22.12 -19.10 11.59
CA LEU A 190 -21.84 -20.49 11.27
C LEU A 190 -20.96 -21.15 12.35
N LYS A 191 -19.93 -20.46 12.86
CA LYS A 191 -19.12 -20.95 13.99
C LYS A 191 -19.95 -21.12 15.26
N THR A 192 -20.81 -20.16 15.59
CA THR A 192 -21.65 -20.24 16.79
C THR A 192 -22.73 -21.32 16.69
N THR A 193 -23.34 -21.53 15.52
CA THR A 193 -24.27 -22.65 15.31
C THR A 193 -23.56 -24.01 15.27
N PHE A 194 -22.36 -24.11 14.69
CA PHE A 194 -21.53 -25.31 14.74
C PHE A 194 -21.17 -25.72 16.18
N ASN A 195 -20.61 -24.80 16.98
CA ASN A 195 -20.24 -25.06 18.37
C ASN A 195 -21.45 -25.47 19.23
N LYS A 196 -22.62 -24.88 18.96
CA LYS A 196 -23.89 -25.29 19.58
C LYS A 196 -24.26 -26.73 19.21
N LEU A 197 -24.25 -27.08 17.93
CA LEU A 197 -24.60 -28.42 17.44
C LEU A 197 -23.61 -29.49 17.94
N GLU A 198 -22.33 -29.17 18.05
CA GLU A 198 -21.31 -30.05 18.65
C GLU A 198 -21.59 -30.31 20.14
N SER A 199 -21.88 -29.24 20.90
CA SER A 199 -22.24 -29.32 22.32
C SER A 199 -23.54 -30.12 22.54
N GLU A 200 -24.56 -29.90 21.71
CA GLU A 200 -25.79 -30.68 21.70
C GLU A 200 -25.55 -32.14 21.32
N ASN A 201 -24.64 -32.42 20.38
CA ASN A 201 -24.28 -33.79 20.01
C ASN A 201 -23.58 -34.51 21.15
N ASN A 202 -22.54 -33.90 21.74
CA ASN A 202 -21.88 -34.44 22.93
C ASN A 202 -22.90 -34.67 24.07
N THR A 203 -23.82 -33.73 24.30
CA THR A 203 -24.87 -33.88 25.33
C THR A 203 -25.79 -35.07 25.04
N ARG A 204 -26.28 -35.24 23.81
CA ARG A 204 -27.07 -36.42 23.38
C ARG A 204 -26.29 -37.72 23.58
N ASP A 205 -25.01 -37.71 23.21
CA ASP A 205 -24.09 -38.83 23.33
C ASP A 205 -23.82 -39.24 24.79
N GLN A 206 -23.61 -38.30 25.70
CA GLN A 206 -23.51 -38.59 27.14
C GLN A 206 -24.86 -39.11 27.68
N TRP A 207 -25.98 -38.60 27.18
CA TRP A 207 -27.32 -39.12 27.53
C TRP A 207 -27.53 -40.56 27.09
N ALA A 208 -27.10 -40.92 25.87
CA ALA A 208 -27.13 -42.30 25.39
C ALA A 208 -26.24 -43.25 26.23
N ARG A 209 -25.13 -42.73 26.75
CA ARG A 209 -24.18 -43.48 27.61
C ARG A 209 -24.49 -43.40 29.12
N ARG A 210 -25.56 -42.73 29.55
CA ARG A 210 -25.85 -42.43 30.99
C ARG A 210 -26.02 -43.66 31.90
N SER A 211 -26.41 -44.80 31.32
CA SER A 211 -26.61 -46.08 32.00
C SER A 211 -25.43 -47.06 31.81
N ASN A 212 -24.31 -46.60 31.24
CA ASN A 212 -23.17 -47.46 30.92
C ASN A 212 -22.07 -47.34 31.99
N ILE A 213 -21.33 -48.43 32.22
CA ILE A 213 -20.04 -48.45 32.93
C ILE A 213 -18.97 -48.94 31.96
N GLU A 214 -17.79 -48.31 32.01
CA GLU A 214 -16.57 -48.83 31.41
C GLU A 214 -15.69 -49.51 32.45
N ILE A 215 -15.21 -50.72 32.14
CA ILE A 215 -14.32 -51.51 32.98
C ILE A 215 -13.00 -51.71 32.23
N CYS A 216 -11.91 -51.27 32.86
CA CYS A 216 -10.55 -51.30 32.32
C CYS A 216 -9.69 -52.38 32.99
N GLY A 217 -8.61 -52.78 32.33
CA GLY A 217 -7.55 -53.61 32.94
C GLY A 217 -7.83 -55.11 33.08
N VAL A 218 -9.05 -55.57 32.80
CA VAL A 218 -9.41 -57.00 32.79
C VAL A 218 -8.67 -57.70 31.63
N PRO A 219 -7.78 -58.69 31.87
CA PRO A 219 -7.09 -59.41 30.81
C PRO A 219 -8.07 -60.10 29.85
N GLU A 220 -7.69 -60.28 28.58
CA GLU A 220 -8.48 -61.01 27.60
C GLU A 220 -8.18 -62.51 27.65
N LYS A 221 -9.22 -63.36 27.70
CA LYS A 221 -9.10 -64.81 27.58
C LYS A 221 -9.92 -65.32 26.39
N LYS A 222 -9.43 -66.38 25.72
CA LYS A 222 -10.21 -67.10 24.71
C LYS A 222 -11.46 -67.69 25.37
N ASN A 223 -12.62 -67.52 24.73
CA ASN A 223 -13.93 -67.98 25.22
C ASN A 223 -14.30 -67.47 26.62
N GLU A 224 -13.95 -66.23 26.96
CA GLU A 224 -14.41 -65.58 28.19
C GLU A 224 -15.91 -65.30 28.17
N ASN A 225 -16.60 -65.55 29.30
CA ASN A 225 -17.97 -65.09 29.51
C ASN A 225 -17.93 -63.76 30.29
N LEU A 226 -18.28 -62.66 29.64
CA LEU A 226 -18.25 -61.33 30.25
C LEU A 226 -19.26 -61.18 31.40
N ILE A 227 -20.40 -61.89 31.36
CA ILE A 227 -21.44 -61.81 32.40
C ILE A 227 -20.90 -62.31 33.74
N THR A 228 -20.19 -63.46 33.75
CA THR A 228 -19.62 -64.00 34.99
C THR A 228 -18.51 -63.12 35.56
N ILE A 229 -17.83 -62.30 34.74
CA ILE A 229 -16.90 -61.27 35.22
C ILE A 229 -17.67 -60.18 35.98
N ILE A 230 -18.83 -59.74 35.48
CA ILE A 230 -19.67 -58.74 36.16
C ILE A 230 -20.29 -59.31 37.44
N GLU A 231 -20.78 -60.55 37.43
CA GLU A 231 -21.25 -61.24 38.64
C GLU A 231 -20.17 -61.30 39.73
N ASN A 232 -18.92 -61.62 39.36
CA ASN A 232 -17.83 -61.71 40.32
C ASN A 232 -17.42 -60.33 40.86
N LEU A 233 -17.55 -59.26 40.07
CA LEU A 233 -17.39 -57.88 40.54
C LEU A 233 -18.52 -57.46 41.49
N ALA A 234 -19.77 -57.82 41.18
CA ALA A 234 -20.93 -57.57 42.04
C ALA A 234 -20.81 -58.31 43.38
N LYS A 235 -20.41 -59.59 43.35
CA LYS A 235 -20.13 -60.40 44.55
C LYS A 235 -19.01 -59.80 45.40
N LYS A 236 -17.91 -59.31 44.80
CA LYS A 236 -16.84 -58.61 45.56
C LYS A 236 -17.34 -57.29 46.17
N ALA A 237 -18.27 -56.59 45.51
CA ALA A 237 -18.79 -55.29 45.94
C ALA A 237 -20.01 -55.36 46.86
N ASP A 238 -20.43 -56.56 47.29
CA ASP A 238 -21.63 -56.77 48.11
C ASP A 238 -22.89 -56.14 47.46
N ILE A 239 -23.17 -56.57 46.23
CA ILE A 239 -24.31 -56.11 45.42
C ILE A 239 -25.09 -57.32 44.91
N SER A 240 -26.40 -57.35 45.12
CA SER A 240 -27.31 -58.26 44.43
C SER A 240 -27.38 -57.89 42.94
N PHE A 241 -26.94 -58.79 42.07
CA PHE A 241 -26.94 -58.62 40.61
C PHE A 241 -27.58 -59.82 39.92
N ASN A 242 -28.57 -59.56 39.08
CA ASN A 242 -29.32 -60.53 38.29
C ASN A 242 -29.26 -60.15 36.81
N ALA A 243 -28.42 -60.83 36.03
CA ALA A 243 -28.08 -60.41 34.67
C ALA A 243 -29.30 -60.19 33.73
N PRO A 244 -30.34 -61.04 33.70
CA PRO A 244 -31.52 -60.81 32.86
C PRO A 244 -32.43 -59.62 33.26
N THR A 245 -32.19 -58.99 34.41
CA THR A 245 -33.03 -57.89 34.94
C THR A 245 -32.25 -56.58 35.04
N ASP A 246 -31.00 -56.63 35.51
CA ASP A 246 -30.21 -55.42 35.78
C ASP A 246 -29.38 -54.98 34.57
N MET A 247 -29.00 -55.93 33.70
CA MET A 247 -28.15 -55.69 32.53
C MET A 247 -28.97 -55.70 31.22
N ASP A 248 -28.57 -54.83 30.30
CA ASP A 248 -29.10 -54.74 28.94
C ASP A 248 -28.13 -55.42 27.96
N PHE A 249 -26.84 -55.04 27.98
CA PHE A 249 -25.78 -55.77 27.30
C PHE A 249 -24.42 -55.62 27.98
N VAL A 250 -23.49 -56.52 27.64
CA VAL A 250 -22.05 -56.39 27.94
C VAL A 250 -21.22 -56.76 26.71
N THR A 251 -20.18 -55.98 26.40
CA THR A 251 -19.30 -56.23 25.25
C THR A 251 -17.88 -55.68 25.45
N ARG A 252 -16.89 -56.20 24.72
CA ARG A 252 -15.54 -55.64 24.61
C ARG A 252 -15.51 -54.60 23.50
N VAL A 253 -15.00 -53.40 23.78
CA VAL A 253 -14.86 -52.33 22.79
C VAL A 253 -13.71 -52.63 21.84
N ALA A 254 -13.94 -52.52 20.53
CA ALA A 254 -12.88 -52.61 19.53
C ALA A 254 -11.88 -51.44 19.69
N SER A 255 -10.59 -51.74 19.72
CA SER A 255 -9.56 -50.70 19.68
C SER A 255 -9.39 -50.21 18.24
N LEU A 256 -9.32 -48.89 18.03
CA LEU A 256 -9.04 -48.31 16.71
C LEU A 256 -7.62 -48.65 16.22
N SER A 257 -6.66 -48.80 17.15
CA SER A 257 -5.26 -49.15 16.84
C SER A 257 -5.02 -50.63 17.12
N LYS A 258 -4.53 -51.37 16.12
CA LYS A 258 -4.32 -52.82 16.19
C LYS A 258 -3.18 -53.23 17.15
N ASP A 259 -2.15 -52.39 17.31
CA ASP A 259 -0.94 -52.68 18.10
C ASP A 259 -1.07 -52.41 19.61
N ASN A 260 -2.28 -52.18 20.12
CA ASN A 260 -2.49 -51.95 21.54
C ASN A 260 -2.25 -53.24 22.37
N LYS A 261 -1.07 -53.35 22.98
CA LYS A 261 -0.73 -54.36 24.00
C LYS A 261 -1.55 -54.26 25.31
N LYS A 262 -2.53 -53.34 25.38
CA LYS A 262 -3.43 -53.13 26.53
C LYS A 262 -4.76 -53.87 26.25
N PRO A 263 -5.33 -54.61 27.21
CA PRO A 263 -6.58 -55.32 27.00
C PRO A 263 -7.73 -54.37 26.69
N LYS A 264 -8.62 -54.79 25.79
CA LYS A 264 -9.83 -54.05 25.38
C LYS A 264 -10.72 -53.75 26.59
N ARG A 265 -11.24 -52.53 26.66
CA ARG A 265 -12.23 -52.10 27.66
C ARG A 265 -13.52 -52.91 27.52
N ILE A 266 -14.16 -53.24 28.63
CA ILE A 266 -15.51 -53.82 28.65
C ILE A 266 -16.50 -52.66 28.88
N ILE A 267 -17.56 -52.59 28.08
CA ILE A 267 -18.71 -51.72 28.33
C ILE A 267 -19.89 -52.59 28.77
N VAL A 268 -20.49 -52.23 29.90
CA VAL A 268 -21.76 -52.76 30.38
C VAL A 268 -22.81 -51.67 30.24
N ARG A 269 -23.97 -51.97 29.66
CA ARG A 269 -25.19 -51.14 29.77
C ARG A 269 -26.13 -51.79 30.78
N PHE A 270 -26.58 -51.03 31.77
CA PHE A 270 -27.60 -51.45 32.74
C PHE A 270 -28.98 -50.95 32.30
N MET A 271 -30.03 -51.70 32.65
CA MET A 271 -31.42 -51.31 32.39
C MET A 271 -31.77 -50.02 33.16
N SER A 272 -31.36 -49.93 34.43
CA SER A 272 -31.60 -48.78 35.29
C SER A 272 -30.35 -47.91 35.47
N ARG A 273 -30.49 -46.60 35.22
CA ARG A 273 -29.47 -45.62 35.58
C ARG A 273 -29.17 -45.64 37.08
N TYR A 274 -30.20 -45.77 37.92
CA TYR A 274 -30.07 -45.74 39.37
C TYR A 274 -29.24 -46.93 39.87
N TYR A 275 -29.49 -48.13 39.33
CA TYR A 275 -28.69 -49.33 39.61
C TYR A 275 -27.22 -49.12 39.21
N LYS A 276 -26.96 -48.51 38.05
CA LYS A 276 -25.60 -48.15 37.61
C LYS A 276 -24.93 -47.11 38.53
N ASP A 277 -25.67 -46.14 39.04
CA ASP A 277 -25.15 -45.12 39.97
C ASP A 277 -24.89 -45.72 41.38
N GLU A 278 -25.73 -46.68 41.84
CA GLU A 278 -25.52 -47.47 43.07
C GLU A 278 -24.30 -48.41 42.95
N PHE A 279 -24.18 -49.15 41.85
CA PHE A 279 -23.06 -50.05 41.58
C PHE A 279 -21.73 -49.29 41.62
N LEU A 280 -21.67 -48.12 41.00
CA LEU A 280 -20.51 -47.22 41.08
C LEU A 280 -20.26 -46.72 42.51
N CYS A 281 -21.28 -46.52 43.33
CA CYS A 281 -21.14 -46.11 44.73
C CYS A 281 -20.49 -47.23 45.56
N LYS A 282 -21.04 -48.45 45.53
CA LYS A 282 -20.52 -49.63 46.22
C LYS A 282 -19.08 -49.98 45.79
N VAL A 283 -18.78 -49.97 44.49
CA VAL A 283 -17.41 -50.20 43.97
C VAL A 283 -16.43 -49.09 44.41
N ARG A 284 -16.88 -47.83 44.54
CA ARG A 284 -16.06 -46.74 45.11
C ARG A 284 -15.84 -46.88 46.62
N GLN A 285 -16.78 -47.51 47.35
CA GLN A 285 -16.62 -47.81 48.77
C GLN A 285 -15.55 -48.89 48.97
N LEU A 286 -15.55 -49.99 48.20
CA LEU A 286 -14.47 -50.99 48.23
C LEU A 286 -13.08 -50.37 48.13
N LYS A 287 -12.87 -49.43 47.20
CA LYS A 287 -11.56 -48.79 46.99
C LYS A 287 -11.07 -47.99 48.21
N LYS A 288 -11.94 -47.65 49.17
CA LYS A 288 -11.53 -47.02 50.45
C LYS A 288 -11.07 -48.02 51.51
N PHE A 289 -11.23 -49.33 51.29
CA PHE A 289 -10.82 -50.41 52.19
C PHE A 289 -9.62 -51.22 51.67
N GLU A 290 -9.10 -50.92 50.48
CA GLU A 290 -7.91 -51.56 49.88
C GLU A 290 -6.65 -50.67 49.96
N ASN A 291 -6.60 -49.77 50.95
CA ASN A 291 -5.50 -48.84 51.27
C ASN A 291 -5.21 -48.88 52.78
#